data_AF-A0A1F6EXA5-F1
#
_entry.id   AF-A0A1F6EXA5-F1
#
_cell.length_a   1.000
_cell.length_b   1.000
_cell.length_c   1.000
_cell.angle_alpha   90.00
_cell.angle_beta   90.00
_cell.angle_gamma   90.00
#
_symmetry.space_group_name_H-M   'P 1'
#
loop_
_entity.id
_entity.type
_entity.pdbx_description
1 polymer ?
#
loop_
_entity_poly.entity_id
_entity_poly.type
_entity_poly.pdbx_seq_one_letter_code
_entity_poly.pdbx_strand_id
1 'polypeptide(L)' 'MADLLHLIFWVFVFILGLSFFGISIQAIVNSPAGQENFAYLADLLSQTWQWFTNLGQYFTNFNVW' A
#
# COMPACT_ATOMS: atom_id res chain seq x y z
N MET A 1 1.79 -6.60 19.45
CA MET A 1 2.92 -5.72 19.06
C MET A 1 4.10 -6.47 18.46
N ALA A 2 4.40 -7.71 18.89
CA ALA A 2 5.50 -8.50 18.32
C ALA A 2 5.34 -8.81 16.82
N ASP A 3 4.12 -9.09 16.34
CA ASP A 3 3.88 -9.47 14.94
C ASP A 3 4.16 -8.36 13.93
N LEU A 4 3.83 -7.11 14.26
CA LEU A 4 4.08 -5.96 13.39
C LEU A 4 5.58 -5.70 13.24
N LEU A 5 6.33 -5.83 14.34
CA LEU A 5 7.77 -5.65 14.37
C LEU A 5 8.49 -6.75 13.58
N HIS A 6 8.00 -7.98 13.69
CA HIS A 6 8.49 -9.12 12.90
C HIS A 6 8.22 -8.92 11.40
N LEU A 7 7.03 -8.43 11.04
CA LEU A 7 6.67 -8.15 9.65
C LEU A 7 7.55 -7.04 9.06
N ILE A 8 7.74 -5.94 9.78
CA ILE A 8 8.61 -4.84 9.36
C ILE A 8 10.05 -5.33 9.18
N PHE A 9 10.55 -6.16 10.10
CA PHE A 9 11.88 -6.75 9.99
C PHE A 9 12.03 -7.58 8.71
N TRP A 10 11.08 -8.47 8.43
CA TRP A 10 11.10 -9.30 7.23
C TRP A 10 10.99 -8.49 5.94
N VAL A 11 10.15 -7.45 5.92
CA VAL A 11 10.06 -6.51 4.78
C VAL A 11 11.41 -5.84 4.55
N PHE A 12 12.10 -5.42 5.60
CA PHE A 12 13.42 -4.79 5.49
C PHE A 12 14.47 -5.76 4.94
N VAL A 13 14.52 -6.98 5.47
CA VAL A 13 15.41 -8.05 4.98
C VAL A 13 15.15 -8.37 3.51
N PHE A 14 13.89 -8.41 3.10
CA PHE A 14 13.50 -8.67 1.71
C PHE A 14 13.97 -7.55 0.78
N ILE A 15 13.76 -6.29 1.15
CA ILE A 15 14.22 -5.12 0.37
C ILE A 15 15.75 -5.12 0.23
N LEU A 16 16.48 -5.41 1.31
CA LEU A 16 17.94 -5.53 1.28
C LEU A 16 18.41 -6.69 0.40
N GLY A 17 17.74 -7.85 0.46
CA GLY A 17 18.02 -8.98 -0.40
C GLY A 17 17.84 -8.64 -1.88
N LEU A 18 16.72 -8.01 -2.25
CA LEU A 18 16.48 -7.52 -3.61
C LEU A 18 17.56 -6.54 -4.08
N SER A 19 18.00 -5.63 -3.20
CA SER A 19 19.09 -4.70 -3.49
C SER A 19 20.43 -5.41 -3.72
N PHE A 20 20.74 -6.47 -2.97
CA PHE A 20 21.96 -7.26 -3.14
C PHE A 20 22.01 -7.97 -4.50
N PHE A 21 20.86 -8.49 -4.95
CA PHE A 21 20.73 -9.10 -6.27
C PHE A 21 20.70 -8.08 -7.42
N GLY A 22 20.82 -6.77 -7.14
CA GLY A 22 20.73 -5.71 -8.15
C GLY A 22 19.34 -5.57 -8.76
N ILE A 23 18.33 -6.19 -8.15
CA ILE A 23 16.94 -6.11 -8.61
C ILE A 23 16.41 -4.75 -8.17
N SER A 24 16.30 -3.84 -9.13
CA SER A 24 15.72 -2.53 -8.86
C SER A 24 14.22 -2.69 -8.58
N ILE A 25 13.73 -2.05 -7.51
CA ILE A 25 12.30 -1.99 -7.20
C ILE A 25 11.52 -1.43 -8.41
N GLN A 26 12.10 -0.49 -9.16
CA GLN A 26 11.53 0.01 -10.41
C GLN A 26 11.38 -1.07 -11.47
N ALA A 27 12.34 -2.00 -11.61
CA ALA A 27 12.25 -3.11 -12.54
C ALA A 27 11.13 -4.08 -12.15
N ILE A 28 10.92 -4.29 -10.85
CA ILE A 28 9.79 -5.08 -10.34
C ILE A 28 8.47 -4.38 -10.65
N VAL A 29 8.34 -3.08 -10.30
CA VAL A 29 7.14 -2.28 -10.56
C VAL A 29 6.81 -2.21 -12.06
N ASN A 30 7.82 -2.12 -12.92
CA ASN A 30 7.65 -2.07 -14.37
C ASN A 30 7.48 -3.46 -15.02
N SER A 31 7.61 -4.55 -14.25
CA SER A 31 7.34 -5.89 -14.76
C SER A 31 5.83 -6.08 -14.95
N PRO A 32 5.37 -6.96 -15.87
CA PRO A 32 3.95 -7.23 -16.07
C PRO A 32 3.23 -7.63 -14.78
N ALA A 33 3.83 -8.54 -14.01
CA ALA A 33 3.29 -8.98 -12.72
C ALA A 33 3.33 -7.88 -11.64
N GLY A 34 4.31 -6.97 -11.70
CA GLY A 34 4.37 -5.82 -10.82
C GLY A 34 3.28 -4.81 -11.13
N GLN A 35 3.09 -4.46 -12.41
CA GLN A 35 2.05 -3.53 -12.81
C GLN A 35 0.65 -4.01 -12.42
N GLU A 36 0.35 -5.30 -12.61
CA GLU A 36 -0.94 -5.88 -12.19
C GLU A 36 -1.15 -5.81 -10.67
N ASN A 37 -0.15 -6.20 -9.88
CA ASN A 37 -0.25 -6.19 -8.41
C ASN A 37 -0.27 -4.77 -7.83
N PHE A 38 0.53 -3.85 -8.36
CA PHE A 38 0.54 -2.45 -7.91
C PHE A 38 -0.72 -1.70 -8.35
N ALA A 39 -1.26 -2.00 -9.54
CA ALA A 39 -2.55 -1.45 -9.97
C ALA A 39 -3.68 -1.92 -9.05
N TYR A 40 -3.70 -3.21 -8.69
CA TYR A 40 -4.68 -3.74 -7.73
C TYR A 40 -4.57 -3.10 -6.34
N LEU A 41 -3.34 -2.95 -5.83
CA LEU A 41 -3.10 -2.25 -4.56
C LEU A 41 -3.51 -0.78 -4.60
N ALA A 42 -3.24 -0.08 -5.71
CA ALA A 42 -3.64 1.30 -5.90
C ALA A 42 -5.17 1.44 -5.97
N ASP A 43 -5.85 0.49 -6.63
CA ASP A 43 -7.30 0.45 -6.70
C ASP A 43 -7.93 0.25 -5.31
N LEU A 44 -7.44 -0.71 -4.52
CA LEU A 44 -7.87 -0.90 -3.13
C LEU A 44 -7.64 0.34 -2.26
N LEU A 45 -6.50 1.01 -2.44
CA LEU A 45 -6.19 2.25 -1.73
C LEU A 45 -7.17 3.36 -2.10
N SER A 46 -7.51 3.48 -3.39
CA SER A 46 -8.46 4.48 -3.88
C SER A 46 -9.87 4.25 -3.37
N GLN A 47 -10.33 2.98 -3.34
CA GLN A 47 -11.63 2.61 -2.79
C GLN A 47 -11.70 2.90 -1.28
N THR A 48 -10.63 2.56 -0.55
CA THR A 48 -10.52 2.85 0.88
C THR A 48 -10.55 4.35 1.13
N TRP A 49 -9.83 5.13 0.32
CA TRP A 49 -9.83 6.59 0.42
C TRP A 49 -11.21 7.18 0.15
N GLN A 50 -11.90 6.73 -0.90
CA GLN A 50 -13.27 7.15 -1.21
C GLN A 50 -14.23 6.83 -0.07
N TRP A 51 -14.09 5.66 0.57
CA TRP A 51 -14.86 5.30 1.75
C TRP A 51 -14.60 6.29 2.89
N PHE A 52 -13.33 6.60 3.20
CA PHE A 52 -12.98 7.58 4.23
C PHE A 52 -13.52 8.98 3.91
N THR A 53 -13.41 9.46 2.67
CA THR A 53 -13.90 10.78 2.29
C THR A 53 -15.43 10.87 2.36
N ASN A 54 -16.13 9.80 1.95
CA ASN A 54 -17.60 9.74 2.07
C ASN A 54 -18.03 9.73 3.53
N LEU A 55 -17.34 8.98 4.39
CA LEU A 55 -17.59 8.97 5.83
C LEU A 55 -17.38 10.36 6.46
N GLY A 56 -16.30 11.03 6.07
CA GLY A 56 -16.04 12.41 6.45
C GLY A 56 -17.14 13.37 6.01
N GLN A 57 -17.66 13.22 4.78
CA GLN A 57 -18.80 13.99 4.27
C GLN A 57 -20.09 13.73 5.05
N TYR A 58 -20.38 12.49 5.44
CA TYR A 58 -21.52 12.18 6.31
C TYR A 58 -21.38 12.87 7.68
N PHE A 59 -20.18 12.84 8.28
CA PHE A 59 -19.92 13.51 9.56
C PHE A 59 -20.04 15.03 9.47
N THR A 60 -19.51 15.66 8.41
CA THR A 60 -19.67 17.10 8.23
C THR A 60 -21.12 17.49 7.98
N ASN A 61 -21.87 16.76 7.14
CA ASN A 61 -23.28 17.06 6.85
C ASN A 61 -24.21 16.85 8.07
N PHE A 62 -23.87 15.93 8.98
CA PHE A 62 -24.63 15.74 10.22
C PHE A 62 -24.45 16.90 11.22
N ASN A 63 -23.33 17.61 11.17
CA ASN A 63 -22.99 18.72 12.09
C ASN A 63 -23.53 20.09 11.62
N VAL A 64 -24.37 20.14 10.59
CA VAL A 64 -25.00 21.36 10.04
C VAL A 64 -26.50 21.45 10.38
N TRP A 65 -26.99 20.66 11.35
CA TRP A 65 -28.34 20.75 11.92
C TRP A 65 -28.31 21.21 13.37
#